data_AF-A0A6N7X1A6-F1
#
_entry.id   AF-A0A6N7X1A6-F1
#
_cell.length_a   1.000
_cell.length_b   1.000
_cell.length_c   1.000
_cell.angle_alpha   90.00
_cell.angle_beta   90.00
_cell.angle_gamma   90.00
#
_symmetry.space_group_name_H-M   'P 1'
#
loop_
_entity.id
_entity.type
_entity.pdbx_description
1 polymer ?
#
loop_
_entity_poly.entity_id
_entity_poly.type
_entity_poly.pdbx_seq_one_letter_code
_entity_poly.pdbx_strand_id
1 'polypeptide(L)'
;MPEEKKVVELRILENDFSVKAGESEDYIREIATFVNDELTRVKERNPFTNHIRIAILGCMNITELLFEAKKDVLIAERKQEEEANNINLVKEELKTAGEEINELKESKLQLVEEKEQLQKEIEEKNELLNQYREHLKQAKIESESNRKAILDLQNQLFESQIELVKANKKNPEAIDQDTPQMDMEPEGSSNRPE
;
A
#
# COMPACT_ATOMS: atom_id res chain seq x y z
N MET A 1 32.20 -48.11 27.57
CA MET A 1 33.10 -49.28 27.45
C MET A 1 34.20 -48.90 26.48
N PRO A 2 35.48 -49.21 26.71
CA PRO A 2 36.51 -48.90 25.73
C PRO A 2 36.32 -49.83 24.53
N GLU A 3 36.13 -49.27 23.33
CA GLU A 3 36.09 -50.09 22.11
C GLU A 3 37.43 -50.81 21.95
N GLU A 4 37.38 -52.14 21.89
CA GLU A 4 38.55 -52.99 21.68
C GLU A 4 39.18 -52.65 20.33
N LYS A 5 40.38 -52.05 20.37
CA LYS A 5 41.13 -51.69 19.15
C LYS A 5 41.46 -52.96 18.37
N LYS A 6 40.88 -53.09 17.18
CA LYS A 6 41.15 -54.22 16.27
C LYS A 6 42.46 -54.00 15.54
N VAL A 7 43.18 -55.11 15.29
CA VAL A 7 44.38 -55.12 14.47
C VAL A 7 43.96 -55.32 13.02
N VAL A 8 44.37 -54.42 12.14
CA VAL A 8 44.10 -54.47 10.70
C VAL A 8 45.43 -54.62 9.96
N GLU A 9 45.53 -55.64 9.12
CA GLU A 9 46.66 -55.85 8.22
C GLU A 9 46.44 -55.11 6.89
N LEU A 10 47.46 -54.35 6.49
CA LEU A 10 47.46 -53.43 5.38
C LEU A 10 48.74 -53.61 4.57
N ARG A 11 48.67 -53.36 3.26
CA ARG A 11 49.84 -53.35 2.39
C ARG A 11 50.01 -51.97 1.77
N ILE A 12 51.19 -51.38 1.94
CA ILE A 12 51.54 -50.08 1.35
C ILE A 12 52.86 -50.25 0.59
N LEU A 13 52.83 -49.97 -0.70
CA LEU A 13 53.85 -50.34 -1.68
C LEU A 13 54.15 -51.86 -1.62
N GLU A 14 55.38 -52.21 -1.28
CA GLU A 14 55.86 -53.60 -1.19
C GLU A 14 55.97 -54.08 0.27
N ASN A 15 55.46 -53.31 1.24
CA ASN A 15 55.59 -53.61 2.66
C ASN A 15 54.22 -53.86 3.32
N ASP A 16 54.16 -54.87 4.18
CA ASP A 16 52.99 -55.17 4.99
C ASP A 16 53.08 -54.48 6.36
N PHE A 17 51.97 -53.91 6.81
CA PHE A 17 51.84 -53.17 8.05
C PHE A 17 50.65 -53.70 8.85
N SER A 18 50.82 -53.83 10.17
CA SER A 18 49.74 -54.16 11.10
C SER A 18 49.43 -52.92 11.95
N VAL A 19 48.23 -52.37 11.80
CA VAL A 19 47.79 -51.15 12.49
C VAL A 19 46.71 -51.48 13.52
N LYS A 20 46.89 -50.99 14.75
CA LYS A 20 45.86 -51.02 15.79
C LYS A 20 45.01 -49.76 15.69
N ALA A 21 43.81 -49.89 15.14
CA ALA A 21 42.90 -48.76 14.98
C ALA A 21 41.72 -48.85 15.96
N GLY A 22 41.26 -47.68 16.43
CA GLY A 22 40.00 -47.55 17.17
C GLY A 22 38.81 -47.21 16.26
N GLU A 23 39.07 -46.91 14.99
CA GLU A 23 38.04 -46.60 13.99
C GLU A 23 37.65 -47.85 13.18
N SER A 24 36.66 -47.73 12.30
CA SER A 24 36.21 -48.85 11.48
C SER A 24 37.33 -49.39 10.59
N GLU A 25 37.35 -50.70 10.38
CA GLU A 25 38.33 -51.35 9.52
C GLU A 25 38.28 -50.80 8.08
N ASP A 26 37.08 -50.54 7.57
CA ASP A 26 36.86 -49.99 6.23
C ASP A 26 37.52 -48.62 6.07
N TYR A 27 37.34 -47.71 7.04
CA TYR A 27 37.94 -46.37 7.00
C TYR A 27 39.47 -46.43 6.99
N ILE A 28 40.06 -47.32 7.78
CA ILE A 28 41.51 -47.51 7.84
C ILE A 28 42.04 -48.09 6.52
N ARG A 29 41.31 -49.02 5.90
CA ARG A 29 41.66 -49.56 4.58
C ARG A 29 41.56 -48.50 3.48
N GLU A 30 40.57 -47.60 3.54
CA GLU A 30 40.45 -46.47 2.63
C GLU A 30 41.64 -45.51 2.75
N ILE A 31 42.02 -45.12 3.98
CA ILE A 31 43.22 -44.29 4.20
C ILE A 31 44.47 -44.98 3.63
N ALA A 32 44.66 -46.26 3.92
CA ALA A 32 45.81 -47.01 3.45
C ALA A 32 45.86 -47.07 1.91
N THR A 33 44.70 -47.24 1.27
CA THR A 33 44.55 -47.24 -0.19
C THR A 33 44.94 -45.88 -0.76
N PHE A 34 44.41 -44.79 -0.20
CA PHE A 34 44.75 -43.42 -0.61
C PHE A 34 46.25 -43.12 -0.47
N VAL A 35 46.85 -43.48 0.67
CA VAL A 35 48.29 -43.31 0.90
C VAL A 35 49.11 -44.15 -0.09
N ASN A 36 48.72 -45.40 -0.33
CA ASN A 36 49.39 -46.27 -1.29
C ASN A 36 49.35 -45.71 -2.71
N ASP A 37 48.22 -45.18 -3.13
CA ASP A 37 48.05 -44.58 -4.46
C ASP A 37 48.93 -43.35 -4.65
N GLU A 38 49.00 -42.46 -3.65
CA GLU A 38 49.90 -41.30 -3.67
C GLU A 38 51.38 -41.72 -3.72
N LEU A 39 51.79 -42.68 -2.89
CA LEU A 39 53.17 -43.17 -2.90
C LEU A 39 53.52 -43.87 -4.22
N THR A 40 52.56 -44.58 -4.82
CA THR A 40 52.73 -45.22 -6.13
C THR A 40 52.92 -44.17 -7.22
N ARG A 41 52.09 -43.12 -7.25
CA ARG A 41 52.25 -41.96 -8.16
C ARG A 41 53.63 -41.31 -8.04
N VAL A 42 54.12 -41.10 -6.82
CA VAL A 42 55.44 -40.52 -6.57
C VAL A 42 56.56 -41.44 -7.06
N LYS A 43 56.44 -42.76 -6.81
CA LYS A 43 57.40 -43.77 -7.28
C LYS A 43 57.48 -43.83 -8.81
N GLU A 44 56.33 -43.80 -9.49
CA GLU A 44 56.25 -43.82 -10.96
C GLU A 44 56.93 -42.60 -11.59
N ARG A 45 56.78 -41.41 -10.99
CA ARG A 45 57.43 -40.18 -11.46
C ARG A 45 58.92 -40.12 -11.12
N ASN A 46 59.39 -40.92 -10.15
CA ASN A 46 60.76 -40.87 -9.63
C ASN A 46 61.36 -42.28 -9.46
N PRO A 47 61.48 -43.09 -10.53
CA PRO A 47 61.72 -44.54 -10.44
C PRO A 47 63.05 -44.95 -9.80
N PHE A 48 64.08 -44.10 -9.85
CA PHE A 48 65.41 -44.37 -9.27
C PHE A 48 65.62 -43.76 -7.87
N THR A 49 64.54 -43.29 -7.24
CA THR A 49 64.58 -42.66 -5.92
C THR A 49 64.37 -43.69 -4.81
N ASN A 50 65.07 -43.53 -3.67
CA ASN A 50 64.91 -44.45 -2.56
C ASN A 50 63.52 -44.33 -1.88
N HIS A 51 63.10 -45.41 -1.21
CA HIS A 51 61.79 -45.47 -0.55
C HIS A 51 61.56 -44.37 0.50
N ILE A 52 62.62 -43.94 1.20
CA ILE A 52 62.52 -42.86 2.19
C ILE A 52 62.15 -41.53 1.52
N ARG A 53 62.81 -41.17 0.41
CA ARG A 53 62.46 -39.93 -0.33
C ARG A 53 61.08 -40.02 -0.96
N ILE A 54 60.68 -41.19 -1.48
CA ILE A 54 59.31 -41.41 -1.97
C ILE A 54 58.29 -41.17 -0.84
N ALA A 55 58.53 -41.69 0.36
CA ALA A 55 57.67 -41.49 1.52
C ALA A 55 57.60 -40.01 1.93
N ILE A 56 58.73 -39.30 1.97
CA ILE A 56 58.77 -37.87 2.30
C ILE A 56 57.97 -37.06 1.26
N LEU A 57 58.17 -37.30 -0.04
CA LEU A 57 57.41 -36.63 -1.09
C LEU A 57 55.91 -36.94 -1.01
N GLY A 58 55.54 -38.20 -0.77
CA GLY A 58 54.14 -38.57 -0.56
C GLY A 58 53.51 -37.86 0.64
N CYS A 59 54.23 -37.78 1.76
CA CYS A 59 53.79 -37.01 2.92
C CYS A 59 53.60 -35.53 2.58
N MET A 60 54.50 -34.93 1.80
CA MET A 60 54.38 -33.53 1.37
C MET A 60 53.15 -33.32 0.49
N ASN A 61 52.91 -34.19 -0.51
CA ASN A 61 51.74 -34.10 -1.38
C ASN A 61 50.43 -34.25 -0.61
N ILE A 62 50.32 -35.26 0.26
CA ILE A 62 49.12 -35.48 1.08
C ILE A 62 48.87 -34.27 2.01
N THR A 63 49.95 -33.70 2.56
CA THR A 63 49.87 -32.52 3.42
C THR A 63 49.42 -31.29 2.63
N GLU A 64 49.91 -31.12 1.39
CA GLU A 64 49.47 -30.05 0.48
C GLU A 64 47.97 -30.16 0.20
N LEU A 65 47.46 -31.34 -0.17
CA LEU A 65 46.03 -31.59 -0.36
C LEU A 65 45.21 -31.24 0.89
N LEU A 66 45.71 -31.57 2.09
CA LEU A 66 45.06 -31.20 3.34
C LEU A 66 45.02 -29.68 3.55
N PHE A 67 46.10 -28.97 3.23
CA PHE A 67 46.14 -27.50 3.34
C PHE A 67 45.21 -26.83 2.34
N GLU A 68 45.15 -27.32 1.10
CA GLU A 68 44.22 -26.83 0.09
C GLU A 68 42.76 -27.06 0.52
N ALA A 69 42.41 -28.28 0.94
CA ALA A 69 41.07 -28.58 1.41
C ALA A 69 40.66 -27.70 2.61
N LYS A 70 41.57 -27.46 3.57
CA LYS A 70 41.30 -26.55 4.70
C LYS A 70 41.07 -25.11 4.25
N LYS A 71 41.84 -24.64 3.26
CA LYS A 71 41.68 -23.29 2.71
C LYS A 71 40.33 -23.15 2.01
N ASP A 72 39.93 -24.15 1.23
CA ASP A 72 38.66 -24.16 0.52
C ASP A 72 37.46 -24.19 1.47
N VAL A 73 37.55 -24.98 2.54
CA VAL A 73 36.56 -24.99 3.62
C VAL A 73 36.43 -23.60 4.25
N LEU A 74 37.54 -22.96 4.61
CA LEU A 74 37.51 -21.61 5.19
C LEU A 74 36.88 -20.58 4.25
N ILE A 75 37.17 -20.66 2.95
CA ILE A 75 36.57 -19.78 1.95
C ILE A 75 35.06 -20.05 1.84
N ALA A 76 34.65 -21.32 1.84
CA ALA A 76 33.25 -21.70 1.78
C ALA A 76 32.47 -21.25 3.02
N GLU A 77 33.04 -21.43 4.22
CA GLU A 77 32.47 -20.97 5.49
C GLU A 77 32.28 -19.44 5.47
N ARG A 78 33.28 -18.70 5.01
CA ARG A 78 33.19 -17.24 4.90
C ARG A 78 32.09 -16.79 3.93
N LYS A 79 31.98 -17.44 2.77
CA LYS A 79 30.91 -17.17 1.79
C LYS A 79 29.55 -17.49 2.37
N GLN A 80 29.43 -18.61 3.09
CA GLN A 80 28.18 -19.01 3.73
C GLN A 80 27.76 -17.99 4.80
N GLU A 81 28.70 -17.44 5.56
CA GLU A 81 28.44 -16.37 6.52
C GLU A 81 28.00 -15.08 5.83
N GLU A 82 28.70 -14.66 4.75
CA GLU A 82 28.32 -13.51 3.93
C GLU A 82 26.91 -13.67 3.34
N GLU A 83 26.58 -14.84 2.79
CA GLU A 83 25.26 -15.16 2.26
C GLU A 83 24.18 -15.19 3.35
N ALA A 84 24.47 -15.77 4.51
CA ALA A 84 23.55 -15.77 5.64
C ALA A 84 23.22 -14.34 6.12
N ASN A 85 24.22 -13.47 6.17
CA ASN A 85 24.04 -12.06 6.50
C ASN A 85 23.20 -11.33 5.45
N ASN A 86 23.45 -11.57 4.16
CA ASN A 86 22.64 -11.01 3.08
C ASN A 86 21.18 -11.50 3.14
N ILE A 87 20.96 -12.78 3.41
CA ILE A 87 19.61 -13.35 3.59
C ILE A 87 18.89 -12.68 4.75
N ASN A 88 19.58 -12.41 5.86
CA ASN A 88 18.98 -11.73 7.00
C ASN A 88 18.61 -10.28 6.66
N LEU A 89 19.49 -9.56 5.97
CA LEU A 89 19.21 -8.19 5.51
C LEU A 89 17.98 -8.15 4.59
N VAL A 90 17.92 -9.04 3.59
CA VAL A 90 16.78 -9.13 2.67
C VAL A 90 15.48 -9.52 3.40
N LYS A 91 15.55 -10.36 4.43
CA LYS A 91 14.38 -10.68 5.26
C LYS A 91 13.88 -9.48 6.05
N GLU A 92 14.77 -8.64 6.56
CA GLU A 92 14.40 -7.40 7.24
C GLU A 92 13.73 -6.42 6.27
N GLU A 93 14.32 -6.19 5.10
CA GLU A 93 13.73 -5.35 4.05
C GLU A 93 12.36 -5.87 3.57
N LEU A 94 12.20 -7.20 3.46
CA LEU A 94 10.93 -7.81 3.10
C LEU A 94 9.87 -7.59 4.18
N LYS A 95 10.27 -7.61 5.45
CA LYS A 95 9.38 -7.34 6.58
C LYS A 95 8.92 -5.87 6.57
N THR A 96 9.84 -4.92 6.40
CA THR A 96 9.49 -3.48 6.34
C THR A 96 8.59 -3.18 5.15
N ALA A 97 8.90 -3.72 3.96
CA ALA A 97 8.04 -3.57 2.80
C ALA A 97 6.64 -4.19 3.03
N GLY A 98 6.56 -5.31 3.76
CA GLY A 98 5.30 -5.92 4.16
C GLY A 98 4.46 -5.04 5.08
N GLU A 99 5.10 -4.35 6.03
CA GLU A 99 4.47 -3.37 6.92
C GLU A 99 3.95 -2.16 6.14
N GLU A 100 4.77 -1.56 5.26
CA GLU A 100 4.38 -0.44 4.39
C GLU A 100 3.18 -0.81 3.49
N ILE A 101 3.17 -2.02 2.92
CA ILE A 101 2.05 -2.50 2.09
C ILE A 101 0.76 -2.57 2.90
N ASN A 102 0.82 -2.97 4.17
CA ASN A 102 -0.36 -3.04 5.03
C ASN A 102 -0.86 -1.64 5.39
N GLU A 103 0.03 -0.72 5.75
CA GLU A 103 -0.33 0.69 5.99
C GLU A 103 -0.99 1.33 4.76
N LEU A 104 -0.41 1.11 3.57
CA LEU A 104 -0.98 1.58 2.30
C LEU A 104 -2.36 0.98 2.02
N LYS A 105 -2.59 -0.29 2.36
CA LYS A 105 -3.90 -0.93 2.21
C LYS A 105 -4.94 -0.32 3.14
N GLU A 106 -4.58 -0.07 4.40
CA GLU A 106 -5.47 0.57 5.37
C GLU A 106 -5.82 2.00 4.95
N SER A 107 -4.83 2.80 4.56
CA SER A 107 -5.05 4.16 4.04
C SER A 107 -5.94 4.14 2.79
N LYS A 108 -5.73 3.19 1.87
CA LYS A 108 -6.59 3.03 0.69
C LYS A 108 -8.04 2.71 1.07
N LEU A 109 -8.27 1.87 2.08
CA LEU A 109 -9.61 1.53 2.53
C LEU A 109 -10.33 2.77 3.09
N GLN A 110 -9.64 3.56 3.92
CA GLN A 110 -10.18 4.82 4.46
C GLN A 110 -10.54 5.81 3.36
N LEU A 111 -9.68 5.97 2.34
CA LEU A 111 -9.95 6.86 1.20
C LEU A 111 -11.18 6.40 0.38
N VAL A 112 -11.41 5.09 0.28
CA VAL A 112 -12.61 4.56 -0.39
C VAL A 112 -13.86 4.89 0.42
N GLU A 113 -13.84 4.72 1.74
CA GLU A 113 -14.95 5.09 2.61
C GLU A 113 -15.24 6.59 2.57
N GLU A 114 -14.21 7.44 2.62
CA GLU A 114 -14.37 8.90 2.52
C GLU A 114 -14.96 9.30 1.16
N LYS A 115 -14.50 8.67 0.07
CA LYS A 115 -15.06 8.90 -1.27
C LYS A 115 -16.55 8.53 -1.33
N GLU A 116 -16.96 7.42 -0.72
CA GLU A 116 -18.37 7.03 -0.68
C GLU A 116 -19.22 8.02 0.13
N GLN A 117 -18.70 8.54 1.24
CA GLN A 117 -19.39 9.56 2.03
C GLN A 117 -19.57 10.86 1.25
N LEU A 118 -18.51 11.33 0.58
CA LEU A 118 -18.58 12.52 -0.27
C LEU A 118 -19.54 12.35 -1.44
N GLN A 119 -19.61 11.15 -2.03
CA GLN A 119 -20.57 10.85 -3.08
C GLN A 119 -22.02 10.98 -2.58
N LYS A 120 -22.33 10.45 -1.39
CA LYS A 120 -23.66 10.61 -0.78
C LYS A 120 -23.99 12.07 -0.52
N GLU A 121 -23.06 12.85 0.02
CA GLU A 121 -23.28 14.28 0.29
C GLU A 121 -23.53 15.07 -1.01
N ILE A 122 -22.83 14.73 -2.09
CA ILE A 122 -23.07 15.31 -3.42
C ILE A 122 -24.47 14.97 -3.92
N GLU A 123 -24.92 13.72 -3.73
CA GLU A 123 -26.25 13.27 -4.14
C GLU A 123 -27.35 14.02 -3.37
N GLU A 124 -27.23 14.13 -2.04
CA GLU A 124 -28.14 14.90 -1.18
C GLU A 124 -28.20 16.38 -1.59
N LYS A 125 -27.04 17.01 -1.82
CA LYS A 125 -27.00 18.41 -2.27
C LYS A 125 -27.63 18.60 -3.64
N ASN A 126 -27.45 17.65 -4.56
CA ASN A 126 -28.07 17.72 -5.88
C ASN A 126 -29.59 17.57 -5.80
N GLU A 127 -30.10 16.68 -4.95
CA GLU A 127 -31.54 16.55 -4.71
C GLU A 127 -32.13 17.85 -4.15
N LEU A 128 -31.49 18.42 -3.13
CA LEU A 128 -31.92 19.67 -2.53
C LEU A 128 -31.89 20.83 -3.55
N LEU A 129 -30.85 20.89 -4.38
CA LEU A 129 -30.72 21.90 -5.43
C LEU A 129 -31.82 21.77 -6.48
N ASN A 130 -32.21 20.54 -6.83
CA ASN A 130 -33.35 20.29 -7.72
C ASN A 130 -34.68 20.73 -7.08
N GLN A 131 -34.90 20.46 -5.80
CA GLN A 131 -36.07 20.95 -5.08
C GLN A 131 -36.16 22.47 -5.09
N TYR A 132 -35.06 23.17 -4.78
CA TYR A 132 -35.02 24.64 -4.85
C TYR A 132 -35.31 25.19 -6.26
N ARG A 133 -34.79 24.53 -7.31
CA ARG A 133 -35.08 24.91 -8.70
C ARG A 133 -36.56 24.78 -9.04
N GLU A 134 -37.21 23.70 -8.63
CA GLU A 134 -38.66 23.51 -8.83
C GLU A 134 -39.47 24.54 -8.05
N HIS A 135 -39.13 24.82 -6.79
CA HIS A 135 -39.78 25.87 -6.01
C HIS A 135 -39.65 27.26 -6.64
N LEU A 136 -38.46 27.61 -7.14
CA LEU A 136 -38.25 28.87 -7.88
C LEU A 136 -39.12 28.96 -9.14
N LYS A 137 -39.24 27.84 -9.87
CA LYS A 137 -40.07 27.77 -11.07
C LYS A 137 -41.54 27.95 -10.74
N GLN A 138 -42.05 27.29 -9.68
CA GLN A 138 -43.43 27.46 -9.21
C GLN A 138 -43.71 28.89 -8.76
N ALA A 139 -42.86 29.46 -7.91
CA ALA A 139 -42.99 30.83 -7.43
C ALA A 139 -43.01 31.85 -8.58
N LYS A 140 -42.21 31.61 -9.64
CA LYS A 140 -42.23 32.44 -10.85
C LYS A 140 -43.57 32.36 -11.58
N ILE A 141 -44.10 31.15 -11.77
CA ILE A 141 -45.40 30.94 -12.42
C ILE A 141 -46.53 31.60 -11.63
N GLU A 142 -46.55 31.44 -10.30
CA GLU A 142 -47.54 32.10 -9.43
C GLU A 142 -47.43 33.62 -9.51
N SER A 143 -46.22 34.17 -9.50
CA SER A 143 -46.02 35.62 -9.63
C SER A 143 -46.53 36.17 -10.96
N GLU A 144 -46.28 35.46 -12.06
CA GLU A 144 -46.82 35.82 -13.38
C GLU A 144 -48.36 35.73 -13.41
N SER A 145 -48.94 34.69 -12.80
CA SER A 145 -50.39 34.53 -12.66
C SER A 145 -51.02 35.64 -11.83
N ASN A 146 -50.44 35.95 -10.67
CA ASN A 146 -50.89 37.03 -9.79
C ASN A 146 -50.80 38.39 -10.49
N ARG A 147 -49.73 38.65 -11.24
CA ARG A 147 -49.58 39.88 -12.04
C ARG A 147 -50.71 40.01 -13.06
N LYS A 148 -51.08 38.91 -13.73
CA LYS A 148 -52.21 38.89 -14.67
C LYS A 148 -53.54 39.16 -13.97
N ALA A 149 -53.79 38.51 -12.84
CA ALA A 149 -55.00 38.73 -12.05
C ALA A 149 -55.13 40.18 -11.56
N ILE A 150 -54.03 40.80 -11.12
CA ILE A 150 -54.01 42.23 -10.73
C ILE A 150 -54.35 43.13 -11.92
N LEU A 151 -53.79 42.86 -13.11
CA LEU A 151 -54.12 43.62 -14.32
C LEU A 151 -55.60 43.49 -14.69
N ASP A 152 -56.17 42.30 -14.59
CA ASP A 152 -57.58 42.06 -14.89
C ASP A 152 -58.50 42.82 -13.90
N LEU A 153 -58.18 42.79 -12.60
CA LEU A 153 -58.90 43.56 -11.57
C LEU A 153 -58.76 45.07 -11.77
N GLN A 154 -57.58 45.55 -12.16
CA GLN A 154 -57.36 46.96 -12.49
C GLN A 154 -58.23 47.39 -13.67
N ASN A 155 -58.29 46.57 -14.73
CA ASN A 155 -59.15 46.84 -15.89
C ASN A 155 -60.63 46.90 -15.49
N GLN A 156 -61.11 45.96 -14.66
CA GLN A 156 -62.47 45.98 -14.13
C GLN A 156 -62.77 47.25 -13.31
N LEU A 157 -61.84 47.67 -12.46
CA LEU A 157 -61.97 48.92 -11.69
C LEU A 157 -62.01 50.14 -12.61
N PHE A 158 -61.16 50.19 -13.65
CA PHE A 158 -61.20 51.26 -14.65
C PHE A 158 -62.53 51.31 -15.39
N GLU A 159 -63.06 50.17 -15.81
CA GLU A 159 -64.37 50.07 -16.46
C GLU A 159 -65.48 50.58 -15.53
N SER A 160 -65.51 50.12 -14.29
CA SER A 160 -66.47 50.56 -13.28
C SER A 160 -66.37 52.08 -13.01
N GLN A 161 -65.15 52.63 -12.93
CA GLN A 161 -64.95 54.08 -12.79
C GLN A 161 -65.44 54.86 -14.02
N ILE A 162 -65.19 54.37 -15.24
CA ILE A 162 -65.70 54.97 -16.47
C ILE A 162 -67.22 54.97 -16.49
N GLU A 163 -67.85 53.87 -16.05
CA GLU A 163 -69.30 53.77 -15.94
C GLU A 163 -69.86 54.76 -14.92
N LEU A 164 -69.26 54.90 -13.74
CA LEU A 164 -69.65 55.92 -12.75
C LEU A 164 -69.54 57.34 -13.31
N VAL A 165 -68.46 57.66 -14.03
CA VAL A 165 -68.31 58.98 -14.67
C VAL A 165 -69.33 59.19 -15.79
N LYS A 166 -69.66 58.15 -16.56
CA LYS A 166 -70.73 58.21 -17.58
C LYS A 166 -72.11 58.38 -16.95
N ALA A 167 -72.38 57.72 -15.83
CA ALA A 167 -73.62 57.87 -15.07
C ALA A 167 -73.73 59.30 -14.50
N ASN A 168 -72.64 59.84 -13.95
CA ASN A 168 -72.58 61.22 -13.49
C ASN A 168 -72.70 62.25 -14.63
N LYS A 169 -72.19 61.96 -15.84
CA LYS A 169 -72.36 62.84 -17.02
C LYS A 169 -73.75 62.79 -17.65
N LYS A 170 -74.50 61.69 -17.49
CA LYS A 170 -75.87 61.54 -17.99
C LYS A 170 -76.92 62.23 -17.11
N ASN A 171 -76.52 62.74 -15.95
CA ASN A 171 -77.40 63.43 -15.00
C ASN A 171 -76.81 64.83 -14.68
N PRO A 172 -77.00 65.85 -15.52
CA PRO A 172 -76.47 67.18 -15.26
C PRO A 172 -77.42 68.00 -14.38
N GLU A 173 -77.89 67.47 -13.26
CA GLU A 173 -78.64 68.24 -12.25
C GLU A 173 -78.36 67.69 -10.85
N ALA A 174 -77.39 68.32 -10.18
CA ALA A 174 -77.40 68.66 -8.75
C ALA A 174 -76.01 69.23 -8.38
N ILE A 175 -75.81 70.52 -8.70
CA ILE A 175 -74.94 71.35 -7.87
C ILE A 175 -75.81 71.77 -6.69
N ASP A 176 -75.52 71.25 -5.50
CA ASP A 176 -75.67 71.97 -4.23
C ASP A 176 -74.72 71.26 -3.24
N GLN A 177 -73.53 71.83 -3.03
CA GLN A 177 -73.22 72.59 -1.81
C GLN A 177 -73.63 71.83 -0.54
N ASP A 178 -72.66 71.12 0.04
CA ASP A 178 -72.32 71.31 1.46
C ASP A 178 -70.94 70.69 1.75
N THR A 179 -69.93 71.55 1.69
CA THR A 179 -68.73 71.42 2.52
C THR A 179 -69.13 71.55 3.99
N PRO A 180 -68.48 70.78 4.87
CA PRO A 180 -67.77 71.45 5.94
C PRO A 180 -66.26 71.21 5.84
N GLN A 181 -65.53 72.30 5.69
CA GLN A 181 -64.14 72.39 6.16
C GLN A 181 -64.13 72.44 7.69
N MET A 182 -63.19 71.71 8.28
CA MET A 182 -62.38 72.00 9.46
C MET A 182 -61.70 70.69 9.86
N ASP A 183 -60.44 70.57 10.24
CA ASP A 183 -59.21 71.34 10.08
C ASP A 183 -58.16 70.50 10.82
N MET A 184 -56.96 70.40 10.26
CA MET A 184 -55.67 70.18 10.95
C MET A 184 -55.36 68.82 11.63
N GLU A 185 -54.58 68.03 10.88
CA GLU A 185 -53.28 67.40 11.25
C GLU A 185 -52.51 68.06 12.42
N PRO A 186 -51.58 67.37 13.13
CA PRO A 186 -50.36 66.86 12.48
C PRO A 186 -49.76 65.51 12.95
N GLU A 187 -49.07 64.91 11.97
CA GLU A 187 -47.81 64.17 11.97
C GLU A 187 -47.24 63.50 13.24
N GLY A 188 -46.68 62.30 13.07
CA GLY A 188 -45.65 61.79 14.00
C GLY A 188 -45.28 60.31 13.92
N SER A 189 -44.44 59.95 12.96
CA SER A 189 -43.30 59.02 13.05
C SER A 189 -43.44 57.54 13.50
N SER A 190 -42.85 56.67 12.66
CA SER A 190 -41.87 55.61 13.04
C SER A 190 -42.33 54.45 13.93
N ASN A 191 -42.30 53.20 13.44
CA ASN A 191 -41.09 52.35 13.48
C ASN A 191 -41.32 50.94 12.90
N ARG A 192 -40.28 50.37 12.29
CA ARG A 192 -40.09 48.92 12.08
C ARG A 192 -39.80 48.23 13.44
N PRO A 193 -40.01 46.92 13.53
CA PRO A 193 -38.91 46.01 13.88
C PRO A 193 -38.86 44.83 12.88
N GLU A 194 -37.69 44.49 12.34
CA GLU A 194 -36.76 43.43 12.82
C GLU A 194 -37.38 42.03 12.85
#